data_AF-A0AA35SQE2-F1
#
_entry.id   AF-A0AA35SQE2-F1
#
_cell.length_a   1.000
_cell.length_b   1.000
_cell.length_c   1.000
_cell.angle_alpha   90.00
_cell.angle_beta   90.00
_cell.angle_gamma   90.00
#
_symmetry.space_group_name_H-M   'P 1'
#
loop_
_entity.id
_entity.type
_entity.pdbx_description
1 polymer ?
#
loop_
_entity_poly.entity_id
_entity_poly.type
_entity_poly.pdbx_seq_one_letter_code
_entity_poly.pdbx_strand_id
1 'polypeptide(L)'
;MMALISPWIHNGNPTDFLLVKRNIKNIKGECKGFWAECVKNHLMNNSHHLTLVMQMNELYRENMMIKEKAKNKEALSSVLDCEQLYRNGIKLNQDQDQSHRNVHCLPSLQVSDVSRCSHPVCVHHEFAGSVCVQYSEQPTNNITYFQALSGINHLPEELKIYIPLFGAAITQFRTEMFDHRQFSELWELHTSGITAEAFTSAHYKSLLTYEQGVLFSSYCLNDNVSSMFNLWEELFCRYLPIDEQKLRTIINMAANKATMSVTDAGHMYAMRSASNGLTPAANLSEMFFGLTQVRFLNDVREKSDLSDAVMKLNKIAKLLLSSQSLRRCAVNTTSNALPMVSDDVKRFLLSLPGIPSDVSTLSEV
;
A
#
# COMPACT_ATOMS: atom_id res chain seq x y z
N MET A 1 3.75 8.78 -19.28
CA MET A 1 4.08 10.12 -19.80
C MET A 1 5.45 10.60 -19.31
N MET A 2 5.72 10.61 -17.98
CA MET A 2 7.05 10.98 -17.41
C MET A 2 8.24 10.20 -18.01
N ALA A 3 8.10 8.89 -18.23
CA ALA A 3 9.17 8.05 -18.81
C ALA A 3 9.58 8.44 -20.25
N LEU A 4 8.73 9.18 -20.96
CA LEU A 4 9.03 9.65 -22.33
C LEU A 4 9.83 10.95 -22.32
N ILE A 5 9.76 11.72 -21.24
CA ILE A 5 10.36 13.06 -21.17
C ILE A 5 11.88 12.95 -21.15
N SER A 6 12.44 12.06 -20.32
CA SER A 6 13.89 11.88 -20.18
C SER A 6 14.61 11.66 -21.52
N PRO A 7 14.24 10.68 -22.36
CA PRO A 7 14.90 10.54 -23.66
C PRO A 7 14.62 11.74 -24.56
N TRP A 8 13.41 12.28 -24.54
CA TRP A 8 13.02 13.36 -25.45
C TRP A 8 13.80 14.66 -25.23
N ILE A 9 14.04 15.05 -23.96
CA ILE A 9 14.85 16.24 -23.62
C ILE A 9 16.33 16.07 -23.93
N HIS A 10 16.80 14.83 -24.10
CA HIS A 10 18.17 14.50 -24.49
C HIS A 10 18.26 14.14 -25.99
N ASN A 11 17.30 14.59 -26.81
CA ASN A 11 17.22 14.33 -28.26
C ASN A 11 17.11 12.84 -28.65
N GLY A 12 16.70 11.98 -27.72
CA GLY A 12 16.35 10.59 -27.98
C GLY A 12 14.92 10.46 -28.52
N ASN A 13 14.62 9.32 -29.16
CA ASN A 13 13.30 9.06 -29.71
C ASN A 13 12.31 8.63 -28.61
N PRO A 14 11.28 9.44 -28.29
CA PRO A 14 10.31 9.09 -27.25
C PRO A 14 9.50 7.83 -27.59
N THR A 15 9.35 7.47 -28.88
CA THR A 15 8.52 6.31 -29.26
C THR A 15 9.17 4.98 -28.88
N ASP A 16 10.49 4.93 -28.72
CA ASP A 16 11.19 3.67 -28.42
C ASP A 16 10.74 3.05 -27.08
N PHE A 17 10.34 3.87 -26.11
CA PHE A 17 9.80 3.42 -24.82
C PHE A 17 8.36 2.90 -24.91
N LEU A 18 7.61 3.31 -25.95
CA LEU A 18 6.25 2.80 -26.20
C LEU A 18 6.27 1.41 -26.85
N LEU A 19 7.37 1.04 -27.53
CA LEU A 19 7.53 -0.23 -28.24
C LEU A 19 7.94 -1.39 -27.31
N VAL A 20 7.23 -1.54 -26.19
CA VAL A 20 7.52 -2.50 -25.11
C VAL A 20 7.63 -3.93 -25.65
N LYS A 21 6.69 -4.36 -26.52
CA LYS A 21 6.70 -5.71 -27.11
C LYS A 21 7.96 -6.00 -27.93
N ARG A 22 8.45 -5.01 -28.69
CA ARG A 22 9.71 -5.12 -29.47
C ARG A 22 10.89 -5.28 -28.52
N ASN A 23 10.99 -4.39 -27.52
CA ASN A 23 12.12 -4.35 -26.61
C ASN A 23 12.19 -5.63 -25.75
N ILE A 24 11.06 -6.12 -25.23
CA ILE A 24 10.99 -7.39 -24.49
C ILE A 24 11.38 -8.57 -25.39
N LYS A 25 10.92 -8.61 -26.65
CA LYS A 25 11.30 -9.67 -27.59
C LYS A 25 12.81 -9.68 -27.84
N ASN A 26 13.42 -8.51 -28.00
CA ASN A 26 14.87 -8.38 -28.16
C ASN A 26 15.61 -8.91 -26.92
N ILE A 27 15.21 -8.48 -25.72
CA ILE A 27 15.80 -8.95 -24.45
C ILE A 27 15.66 -10.47 -24.29
N LYS A 28 14.50 -11.04 -24.63
CA LYS A 28 14.28 -12.50 -24.57
C LYS A 28 15.09 -13.28 -25.62
N GLY A 29 15.55 -12.62 -26.68
CA GLY A 29 16.41 -13.21 -27.71
C GLY A 29 17.89 -13.24 -27.36
N GLU A 30 18.30 -12.58 -26.27
CA GLU A 30 19.69 -12.54 -25.82
C GLU A 30 20.17 -13.89 -25.26
N CYS A 31 21.46 -14.17 -25.43
CA CYS A 31 22.07 -15.44 -25.02
C CYS A 31 22.24 -15.57 -23.50
N LYS A 32 22.37 -16.82 -23.02
CA LYS A 32 22.79 -17.11 -21.64
C LYS A 32 24.13 -16.40 -21.37
N GLY A 33 24.16 -15.54 -20.36
CA GLY A 33 25.35 -14.76 -19.98
C GLY A 33 25.23 -13.25 -20.19
N PHE A 34 24.26 -12.78 -21.00
CA PHE A 34 24.04 -11.36 -21.26
C PHE A 34 24.00 -10.52 -19.97
N TRP A 35 23.16 -10.90 -18.99
CA TRP A 35 23.05 -10.18 -17.72
C TRP A 35 24.33 -10.19 -16.89
N ALA A 36 25.07 -11.30 -16.90
CA ALA A 36 26.34 -11.40 -16.18
C ALA A 36 27.40 -10.47 -16.79
N GLU A 37 27.42 -10.36 -18.11
CA GLU A 37 28.29 -9.44 -18.82
C GLU A 37 27.89 -7.98 -18.57
N CYS A 38 26.61 -7.64 -18.60
CA CYS A 38 26.13 -6.29 -18.25
C CYS A 38 26.55 -5.89 -16.83
N VAL A 39 26.37 -6.79 -15.85
CA VAL A 39 26.80 -6.54 -14.45
C VAL A 39 28.31 -6.36 -14.38
N LYS A 40 29.08 -7.19 -15.08
CA LYS A 40 30.54 -7.07 -15.13
C LYS A 40 30.99 -5.74 -15.72
N ASN A 41 30.41 -5.33 -16.84
CA ASN A 41 30.85 -4.15 -17.59
C ASN A 41 30.37 -2.83 -16.95
N HIS A 42 29.11 -2.77 -16.50
CA HIS A 42 28.49 -1.52 -16.02
C HIS A 42 28.53 -1.33 -14.51
N LEU A 43 28.71 -2.39 -13.72
CA LEU A 43 28.78 -2.31 -12.26
C LEU A 43 30.18 -2.67 -11.74
N MET A 44 30.70 -3.87 -12.01
CA MET A 44 31.95 -4.33 -11.39
C MET A 44 33.20 -3.61 -11.92
N ASN A 45 33.28 -3.40 -13.23
CA ASN A 45 34.43 -2.77 -13.88
C ASN A 45 34.27 -1.26 -14.07
N ASN A 46 33.15 -0.68 -13.64
CA ASN A 46 32.86 0.73 -13.82
C ASN A 46 33.52 1.55 -12.71
N SER A 47 34.52 2.35 -13.06
CA SER A 47 35.21 3.24 -12.12
C SER A 47 34.36 4.44 -11.67
N HIS A 48 33.31 4.79 -12.42
CA HIS A 48 32.43 5.91 -12.13
C HIS A 48 31.35 5.53 -11.08
N HIS A 49 31.78 5.43 -9.82
CA HIS A 49 30.91 5.11 -8.67
C HIS A 49 30.98 6.23 -7.60
N LEU A 50 29.86 6.48 -6.94
CA LEU A 50 29.76 7.42 -5.82
C LEU A 50 29.25 6.69 -4.58
N THR A 51 30.07 6.63 -3.54
CA THR A 51 29.66 6.15 -2.21
C THR A 51 29.29 7.35 -1.35
N LEU A 52 27.99 7.56 -1.12
CA LEU A 52 27.48 8.62 -0.27
C LEU A 52 27.10 8.06 1.11
N VAL A 53 27.65 8.64 2.17
CA VAL A 53 27.29 8.31 3.56
C VAL A 53 26.62 9.53 4.19
N MET A 54 25.38 9.37 4.64
CA MET A 54 24.63 10.40 5.36
C MET A 54 24.64 10.09 6.86
N GLN A 55 25.07 11.05 7.67
CA GLN A 55 25.14 10.92 9.12
C GLN A 55 24.27 11.97 9.80
N MET A 56 23.68 11.60 10.94
CA MET A 56 22.90 12.52 11.75
C MET A 56 23.81 13.56 12.39
N ASN A 57 23.40 14.83 12.33
CA ASN A 57 24.02 15.93 13.04
C ASN A 57 22.91 16.65 13.82
N GLU A 58 22.93 16.54 15.15
CA GLU A 58 21.93 17.13 16.05
C GLU A 58 21.82 18.66 15.87
N LEU A 59 22.94 19.32 15.60
CA LEU A 59 23.02 20.77 15.40
C LEU A 59 22.68 21.19 13.95
N TYR A 60 22.32 20.26 13.06
CA TYR A 60 22.08 20.59 11.64
C TYR A 60 21.00 21.66 11.47
N ARG A 61 19.86 21.53 12.17
CA ARG A 61 18.75 22.49 12.08
C ARG A 61 19.13 23.85 12.65
N GLU A 62 19.81 23.88 13.79
CA GLU A 62 20.28 25.12 14.41
C GLU A 62 21.29 25.84 13.53
N ASN A 63 22.27 25.11 13.00
CA ASN A 63 23.26 25.63 12.07
C ASN A 63 22.62 26.17 10.79
N MET A 64 21.59 25.51 10.26
CA MET A 64 20.83 26.00 9.11
C MET A 64 20.09 27.30 9.44
N MET A 65 19.43 27.40 10.60
CA MET A 65 18.78 28.63 11.06
C MET A 65 19.78 29.77 11.28
N ILE A 66 20.97 29.50 11.82
CA ILE A 66 22.04 30.51 11.99
C ILE A 66 22.52 31.00 10.62
N LYS A 67 22.78 30.09 9.68
CA LYS A 67 23.17 30.43 8.30
C LYS A 67 22.10 31.26 7.60
N GLU A 68 20.84 30.90 7.76
CA GLU A 68 19.71 31.65 7.20
C GLU A 68 19.60 33.05 7.82
N LYS A 69 19.70 33.18 9.15
CA LYS A 69 19.71 34.49 9.83
C LYS A 69 20.89 35.36 9.39
N ALA A 70 22.07 34.77 9.19
CA ALA A 70 23.24 35.50 8.69
C ALA A 70 23.00 36.01 7.27
N LYS A 71 22.51 35.15 6.36
CA LYS A 71 22.12 35.55 5.00
C LYS A 71 21.05 36.64 5.00
N ASN A 72 20.06 36.55 5.88
CA ASN A 72 19.02 37.56 6.00
C ASN A 72 19.58 38.91 6.48
N LYS A 73 20.51 38.91 7.44
CA LYS A 73 21.21 40.15 7.88
C LYS A 73 22.04 40.76 6.76
N GLU A 74 22.78 39.95 6.02
CA GLU A 74 23.56 40.40 4.86
C GLU A 74 22.64 40.99 3.79
N ALA A 75 21.56 40.29 3.43
CA ALA A 75 20.56 40.78 2.50
C ALA A 75 19.95 42.11 2.96
N LEU A 76 19.59 42.24 4.24
CA LEU A 76 19.08 43.49 4.81
C LEU A 76 20.10 44.63 4.75
N SER A 77 21.39 44.34 4.94
CA SER A 77 22.45 45.35 4.83
C SER A 77 22.62 45.90 3.40
N SER A 78 22.20 45.15 2.38
CA SER A 78 22.17 45.58 0.99
C SER A 78 20.90 46.34 0.59
N VAL A 79 19.90 46.40 1.48
CA VAL A 79 18.66 47.15 1.22
C VAL A 79 18.93 48.63 1.40
N LEU A 80 18.96 49.36 0.28
CA LEU A 80 19.15 50.81 0.26
C LEU A 80 17.90 51.58 0.71
N ASP A 81 16.71 50.97 0.58
CA ASP A 81 15.42 51.60 0.90
C ASP A 81 14.49 50.65 1.67
N CYS A 82 14.54 50.76 3.00
CA CYS A 82 13.69 50.00 3.90
C CYS A 82 12.21 50.39 3.80
N GLU A 83 11.89 51.64 3.44
CA GLU A 83 10.50 52.06 3.26
C GLU A 83 9.88 51.39 2.05
N GLN A 84 10.63 51.28 0.94
CA GLN A 84 10.15 50.60 -0.26
C GLN A 84 9.88 49.11 0.00
N LEU A 85 10.73 48.43 0.78
CA LEU A 85 10.51 47.04 1.18
C LEU A 85 9.20 46.89 1.99
N TYR A 86 8.98 47.79 2.95
CA TYR A 86 7.75 47.82 3.74
C TYR A 86 6.51 48.08 2.88
N ARG A 87 6.57 49.08 1.99
CA ARG A 87 5.48 49.39 1.04
C ARG A 87 5.18 48.20 0.12
N ASN A 88 6.20 47.50 -0.36
CA ASN A 88 6.04 46.28 -1.16
C ASN A 88 5.36 45.16 -0.35
N GLY A 89 5.68 45.01 0.93
CA GLY A 89 5.02 44.05 1.82
C GLY A 89 3.53 44.36 2.03
N ILE A 90 3.18 45.62 2.24
CA ILE A 90 1.77 46.06 2.31
C ILE A 90 1.07 45.77 0.99
N LYS A 91 1.68 46.16 -0.13
CA LYS A 91 1.12 45.94 -1.47
C LYS A 91 0.93 44.46 -1.76
N LEU A 92 1.90 43.60 -1.43
CA LEU A 92 1.77 42.15 -1.60
C LEU A 92 0.60 41.59 -0.79
N ASN A 93 0.43 42.05 0.46
CA ASN A 93 -0.69 41.62 1.30
C ASN A 93 -2.05 42.07 0.71
N GLN A 94 -2.12 43.31 0.19
CA GLN A 94 -3.30 43.80 -0.54
C GLN A 94 -3.54 43.01 -1.83
N ASP A 95 -2.50 42.64 -2.57
CA ASP A 95 -2.62 41.86 -3.80
C ASP A 95 -3.07 40.41 -3.51
N GLN A 96 -2.71 39.85 -2.35
CA GLN A 96 -3.16 38.53 -1.89
C GLN A 96 -4.63 38.52 -1.45
N ASP A 97 -5.18 39.67 -1.08
CA ASP A 97 -6.61 39.83 -0.83
C ASP A 97 -7.37 39.68 -2.16
N GLN A 98 -8.12 38.57 -2.27
CA GLN A 98 -8.82 38.20 -3.50
C GLN A 98 -10.07 39.05 -3.78
N SER A 99 -10.47 39.92 -2.84
CA SER A 99 -11.66 40.77 -2.96
C SER A 99 -11.67 41.67 -4.21
N HIS A 100 -10.50 41.96 -4.79
CA HIS A 100 -10.37 42.87 -5.94
C HIS A 100 -10.09 42.17 -7.28
N ARG A 101 -9.96 40.84 -7.34
CA ARG A 101 -9.58 40.12 -8.56
C ARG A 101 -10.79 39.68 -9.37
N ASN A 102 -10.83 40.03 -10.67
CA ASN A 102 -11.87 39.56 -11.58
C ASN A 102 -11.65 38.09 -11.96
N VAL A 103 -12.35 37.18 -11.29
CA VAL A 103 -12.27 35.73 -11.54
C VAL A 103 -12.92 35.32 -12.87
N HIS A 104 -13.77 36.17 -13.46
CA HIS A 104 -14.48 35.87 -14.71
C HIS A 104 -13.57 35.82 -15.96
N CYS A 105 -12.29 36.22 -15.85
CA CYS A 105 -11.34 36.05 -16.95
C CYS A 105 -10.88 34.59 -17.15
N LEU A 106 -11.13 33.72 -16.17
CA LEU A 106 -10.83 32.29 -16.26
C LEU A 106 -12.01 31.55 -16.92
N PRO A 107 -11.75 30.66 -17.90
CA PRO A 107 -12.80 29.81 -18.44
C PRO A 107 -13.30 28.85 -17.34
N SER A 108 -14.62 28.68 -17.25
CA SER A 108 -15.25 27.73 -16.34
C SER A 108 -16.28 26.86 -17.06
N LEU A 109 -16.42 25.62 -16.59
CA LEU A 109 -17.55 24.77 -16.97
C LEU A 109 -18.83 25.29 -16.31
N GLN A 110 -19.95 25.08 -16.97
CA GLN A 110 -21.27 25.37 -16.44
C GLN A 110 -21.79 24.16 -15.66
N VAL A 111 -22.72 24.39 -14.73
CA VAL A 111 -23.41 23.30 -14.00
C VAL A 111 -24.16 22.38 -14.98
N SER A 112 -24.54 22.89 -16.15
CA SER A 112 -25.13 22.11 -17.25
C SER A 112 -24.17 21.11 -17.89
N ASP A 113 -22.86 21.31 -17.79
CA ASP A 113 -21.85 20.41 -18.36
C ASP A 113 -21.63 19.17 -17.48
N VAL A 114 -22.14 19.19 -16.25
CA VAL A 114 -22.03 18.07 -15.29
C VAL A 114 -23.23 17.14 -15.46
N SER A 115 -22.95 15.85 -15.75
CA SER A 115 -23.99 14.82 -15.80
C SER A 115 -24.77 14.75 -14.49
N ARG A 116 -26.11 14.82 -14.58
CA ARG A 116 -27.01 14.74 -13.42
C ARG A 116 -27.16 13.33 -12.86
N CYS A 117 -26.86 12.32 -13.67
CA CYS A 117 -26.96 10.93 -13.30
C CYS A 117 -25.55 10.30 -13.31
N SER A 118 -25.24 9.55 -12.26
CA SER A 118 -24.10 8.64 -12.26
C SER A 118 -24.46 7.37 -13.05
N HIS A 119 -23.48 6.77 -13.71
CA HIS A 119 -23.65 5.48 -14.36
C HIS A 119 -23.44 4.38 -13.30
N PRO A 120 -24.47 3.62 -12.91
CA PRO A 120 -24.29 2.53 -11.95
C PRO A 120 -23.42 1.45 -12.57
N VAL A 121 -22.51 0.89 -11.78
CA VAL A 121 -21.73 -0.28 -12.18
C VAL A 121 -22.60 -1.51 -11.94
N CYS A 122 -22.94 -2.23 -13.00
CA CYS A 122 -23.63 -3.51 -12.89
C CYS A 122 -22.70 -4.52 -12.19
N VAL A 123 -23.19 -5.11 -11.11
CA VAL A 123 -22.50 -6.16 -10.35
C VAL A 123 -23.46 -7.30 -10.10
N HIS A 124 -22.93 -8.52 -10.17
CA HIS A 124 -23.65 -9.74 -9.86
C HIS A 124 -23.14 -10.31 -8.55
N HIS A 125 -24.04 -10.82 -7.72
CA HIS A 125 -23.67 -11.44 -6.45
C HIS A 125 -24.02 -12.92 -6.51
N GLU A 126 -23.06 -13.76 -6.15
CA GLU A 126 -23.27 -15.19 -5.97
C GLU A 126 -22.74 -15.62 -4.61
N PHE A 127 -23.30 -16.70 -4.07
CA PHE A 127 -22.80 -17.31 -2.85
C PHE A 127 -22.00 -18.57 -3.18
N ALA A 128 -20.79 -18.65 -2.63
CA ALA A 128 -19.98 -19.86 -2.60
C ALA A 128 -19.86 -20.30 -1.14
N GLY A 129 -20.68 -21.29 -0.74
CA GLY A 129 -20.86 -21.62 0.67
C GLY A 129 -21.50 -20.45 1.43
N SER A 130 -20.85 -19.98 2.50
CA SER A 130 -21.30 -18.82 3.29
C SER A 130 -20.76 -17.47 2.82
N VAL A 131 -19.89 -17.45 1.79
CA VAL A 131 -19.19 -16.24 1.35
C VAL A 131 -19.92 -15.62 0.16
N CYS A 132 -20.22 -14.33 0.27
CA CYS A 132 -20.77 -13.53 -0.83
C CYS A 132 -19.66 -13.07 -1.77
N VAL A 133 -19.76 -13.41 -3.05
CA VAL A 133 -18.82 -13.01 -4.10
C VAL A 133 -19.50 -12.02 -5.03
N GLN A 134 -18.93 -10.82 -5.12
CA GLN A 134 -19.32 -9.80 -6.08
C GLN A 134 -18.51 -9.96 -7.36
N TYR A 135 -19.19 -10.12 -8.50
CA TYR A 135 -18.61 -10.14 -9.83
C TYR A 135 -18.93 -8.86 -10.58
N SER A 136 -17.91 -8.26 -11.19
CA SER A 136 -18.04 -7.06 -12.02
C SER A 136 -17.36 -7.29 -13.37
N GLU A 137 -18.15 -7.29 -14.43
CA GLU A 137 -17.66 -7.38 -15.81
C GLU A 137 -17.14 -6.02 -16.26
N GLN A 138 -15.84 -5.93 -16.53
CA GLN A 138 -15.17 -4.68 -16.90
C GLN A 138 -14.15 -4.93 -18.04
N PRO A 139 -13.86 -3.91 -18.88
CA PRO A 139 -12.85 -4.01 -19.92
C PRO A 139 -11.42 -3.93 -19.33
N THR A 140 -11.02 -4.94 -18.56
CA THR A 140 -9.78 -4.98 -17.78
C THR A 140 -8.52 -5.29 -18.60
N ASN A 141 -8.61 -5.37 -19.93
CA ASN A 141 -7.50 -5.74 -20.81
C ASN A 141 -6.88 -7.11 -20.45
N ASN A 142 -7.75 -8.12 -20.26
CA ASN A 142 -7.39 -9.51 -19.91
C ASN A 142 -6.67 -9.67 -18.56
N ILE A 143 -7.02 -8.82 -17.59
CA ILE A 143 -6.54 -8.92 -16.21
C ILE A 143 -7.72 -9.26 -15.31
N THR A 144 -7.53 -10.22 -14.42
CA THR A 144 -8.48 -10.55 -13.37
C THR A 144 -7.98 -10.00 -12.04
N TYR A 145 -8.81 -9.19 -11.39
CA TYR A 145 -8.56 -8.66 -10.05
C TYR A 145 -9.39 -9.44 -9.05
N PHE A 146 -8.75 -9.93 -8.00
CA PHE A 146 -9.40 -10.61 -6.90
C PHE A 146 -9.12 -9.90 -5.59
N GLN A 147 -10.18 -9.67 -4.82
CA GLN A 147 -10.11 -9.11 -3.48
C GLN A 147 -10.92 -9.95 -2.52
N ALA A 148 -10.40 -10.11 -1.31
CA ALA A 148 -10.99 -10.89 -0.24
C ALA A 148 -10.95 -10.07 1.05
N LEU A 149 -12.10 -9.80 1.65
CA LEU A 149 -12.19 -9.09 2.92
C LEU A 149 -12.47 -10.08 4.05
N SER A 150 -11.47 -10.28 4.91
CA SER A 150 -11.65 -11.02 6.16
C SER A 150 -12.05 -10.06 7.28
N GLY A 151 -13.19 -10.31 7.93
CA GLY A 151 -13.61 -9.53 9.09
C GLY A 151 -12.70 -9.78 10.30
N ILE A 152 -12.54 -8.78 11.16
CA ILE A 152 -11.71 -8.90 12.38
C ILE A 152 -12.50 -8.72 13.68
N ASN A 153 -13.83 -8.79 13.63
CA ASN A 153 -14.70 -8.52 14.79
C ASN A 153 -14.51 -9.53 15.94
N HIS A 154 -14.13 -10.77 15.61
CA HIS A 154 -13.88 -11.85 16.56
C HIS A 154 -12.46 -11.86 17.12
N LEU A 155 -11.57 -10.98 16.65
CA LEU A 155 -10.22 -10.90 17.18
C LEU A 155 -10.20 -10.16 18.52
N PRO A 156 -9.50 -10.70 19.53
CA PRO A 156 -9.18 -9.97 20.76
C PRO A 156 -8.55 -8.61 20.45
N GLU A 157 -8.89 -7.59 21.25
CA GLU A 157 -8.43 -6.20 21.02
C GLU A 157 -6.90 -6.11 20.98
N GLU A 158 -6.21 -6.88 21.82
CA GLU A 158 -4.74 -6.99 21.87
C GLU A 158 -4.10 -7.45 20.56
N LEU A 159 -4.83 -8.17 19.70
CA LEU A 159 -4.33 -8.64 18.41
C LEU A 159 -4.53 -7.60 17.31
N LYS A 160 -5.48 -6.66 17.47
CA LYS A 160 -5.81 -5.71 16.39
C LYS A 160 -4.63 -4.81 16.06
N ILE A 161 -3.87 -4.33 17.04
CA ILE A 161 -2.66 -3.50 16.80
C ILE A 161 -1.59 -4.23 15.95
N TYR A 162 -1.59 -5.57 15.92
CA TYR A 162 -0.68 -6.37 15.11
C TYR A 162 -1.16 -6.53 13.66
N ILE A 163 -2.38 -6.11 13.29
CA ILE A 163 -2.94 -6.32 11.95
C ILE A 163 -2.11 -5.66 10.84
N PRO A 164 -1.65 -4.40 10.95
CA PRO A 164 -0.78 -3.82 9.93
C PRO A 164 0.57 -4.56 9.81
N LEU A 165 1.10 -5.07 10.93
CA LEU A 165 2.32 -5.87 10.93
C LEU A 165 2.10 -7.25 10.28
N PHE A 166 0.96 -7.88 10.53
CA PHE A 166 0.53 -9.11 9.85
C PHE A 166 0.45 -8.90 8.34
N GLY A 167 -0.14 -7.79 7.90
CA GLY A 167 -0.21 -7.44 6.49
C GLY A 167 1.16 -7.29 5.83
N ALA A 168 2.12 -6.67 6.52
CA ALA A 168 3.51 -6.58 6.06
C ALA A 168 4.23 -7.94 6.07
N ALA A 169 3.85 -8.84 6.98
CA ALA A 169 4.50 -10.12 7.16
C ALA A 169 4.00 -11.22 6.21
N ILE A 170 2.74 -11.14 5.74
CA ILE A 170 2.08 -12.26 5.03
C ILE A 170 2.85 -12.75 3.79
N THR A 171 3.49 -11.85 3.06
CA THR A 171 4.24 -12.19 1.84
C THR A 171 5.52 -12.97 2.14
N GLN A 172 5.93 -13.04 3.40
CA GLN A 172 7.10 -13.75 3.87
C GLN A 172 6.75 -15.07 4.58
N PHE A 173 5.46 -15.45 4.61
CA PHE A 173 5.06 -16.73 5.14
C PHE A 173 5.61 -17.85 4.26
N ARG A 174 6.01 -18.93 4.93
CA ARG A 174 6.36 -20.19 4.27
C ARG A 174 5.10 -21.03 4.14
N THR A 175 5.11 -21.99 3.23
CA THR A 175 4.05 -22.99 3.14
C THR A 175 4.65 -24.38 3.29
N GLU A 176 3.82 -25.41 3.44
CA GLU A 176 4.28 -26.79 3.51
C GLU A 176 5.09 -27.20 2.27
N MET A 177 4.70 -26.69 1.10
CA MET A 177 5.31 -27.05 -0.19
C MET A 177 6.50 -26.17 -0.58
N PHE A 178 6.53 -24.90 -0.14
CA PHE A 178 7.49 -23.91 -0.64
C PHE A 178 8.15 -23.13 0.48
N ASP A 179 9.45 -22.85 0.31
CA ASP A 179 10.09 -21.82 1.13
C ASP A 179 9.59 -20.42 0.73
N HIS A 180 9.87 -19.41 1.57
CA HIS A 180 9.40 -18.05 1.36
C HIS A 180 9.90 -17.43 0.04
N ARG A 181 11.10 -17.79 -0.43
CA ARG A 181 11.70 -17.23 -1.64
C ARG A 181 11.05 -17.82 -2.87
N GLN A 182 10.93 -19.15 -2.90
CA GLN A 182 10.21 -19.88 -3.94
C GLN A 182 8.75 -19.42 -4.03
N PHE A 183 8.08 -19.27 -2.89
CA PHE A 183 6.69 -18.83 -2.87
C PHE A 183 6.55 -17.39 -3.39
N SER A 184 7.43 -16.47 -3.00
CA SER A 184 7.48 -15.10 -3.54
C SER A 184 7.74 -15.10 -5.05
N GLU A 185 8.67 -15.92 -5.54
CA GLU A 185 8.96 -16.06 -6.98
C GLU A 185 7.76 -16.59 -7.76
N LEU A 186 6.99 -17.53 -7.21
CA LEU A 186 5.75 -18.04 -7.84
C LEU A 186 4.67 -16.96 -7.90
N TRP A 187 4.51 -16.17 -6.84
CA TRP A 187 3.61 -15.02 -6.82
C TRP A 187 4.00 -14.01 -7.91
N GLU A 188 5.28 -13.65 -8.04
CA GLU A 188 5.77 -12.72 -9.08
C GLU A 188 5.68 -13.30 -10.51
N LEU A 189 5.84 -14.61 -10.66
CA LEU A 189 5.79 -15.27 -11.96
C LEU A 189 4.37 -15.33 -12.53
N HIS A 190 3.39 -15.62 -11.69
CA HIS A 190 2.00 -15.85 -12.13
C HIS A 190 1.10 -14.63 -11.91
N THR A 191 1.42 -13.76 -10.96
CA THR A 191 0.56 -12.65 -10.55
C THR A 191 1.39 -11.38 -10.29
N SER A 192 0.74 -10.32 -9.87
CA SER A 192 1.40 -9.09 -9.39
C SER A 192 1.93 -9.17 -7.96
N GLY A 193 1.93 -10.36 -7.34
CA GLY A 193 2.02 -10.51 -5.89
C GLY A 193 0.68 -10.48 -5.17
N ILE A 194 0.76 -10.64 -3.85
CA ILE A 194 -0.37 -10.55 -2.92
C ILE A 194 -0.14 -9.43 -1.92
N THR A 195 -1.17 -8.66 -1.62
CA THR A 195 -1.17 -7.67 -0.54
C THR A 195 -2.19 -8.05 0.52
N ALA A 196 -1.91 -7.72 1.77
CA ALA A 196 -2.84 -7.78 2.88
C ALA A 196 -2.76 -6.47 3.65
N GLU A 197 -3.86 -5.72 3.67
CA GLU A 197 -3.90 -4.40 4.26
C GLU A 197 -4.99 -4.33 5.33
N ALA A 198 -4.71 -3.60 6.41
CA ALA A 198 -5.73 -3.29 7.40
C ALA A 198 -6.85 -2.49 6.71
N PHE A 199 -8.11 -2.85 6.97
CA PHE A 199 -9.27 -2.21 6.39
C PHE A 199 -10.15 -1.61 7.48
N THR A 200 -10.58 -0.37 7.27
CA THR A 200 -11.57 0.32 8.11
C THR A 200 -12.47 1.17 7.23
N SER A 201 -13.78 1.14 7.47
CA SER A 201 -14.75 1.98 6.75
C SER A 201 -15.88 2.40 7.68
N ALA A 202 -16.13 3.69 7.80
CA ALA A 202 -17.27 4.21 8.53
C ALA A 202 -18.58 3.95 7.77
N HIS A 203 -19.67 3.71 8.49
CA HIS A 203 -20.99 3.59 7.88
C HIS A 203 -21.57 4.96 7.53
N TYR A 204 -22.04 5.13 6.29
CA TYR A 204 -22.50 6.43 5.79
C TYR A 204 -23.69 7.05 6.55
N LYS A 205 -24.51 6.23 7.24
CA LYS A 205 -25.65 6.71 8.05
C LYS A 205 -25.37 6.81 9.56
N SER A 206 -24.28 6.24 10.05
CA SER A 206 -24.07 6.07 11.50
C SER A 206 -22.61 6.25 11.86
N LEU A 207 -22.33 7.23 12.72
CA LEU A 207 -20.98 7.52 13.20
C LEU A 207 -20.42 6.46 14.15
N LEU A 208 -21.29 5.64 14.75
CA LEU A 208 -20.91 4.59 15.70
C LEU A 208 -20.75 3.22 15.02
N THR A 209 -21.19 3.10 13.77
CA THR A 209 -21.13 1.85 13.02
C THR A 209 -19.99 1.91 12.02
N TYR A 210 -19.19 0.86 11.97
CA TYR A 210 -18.06 0.76 11.06
C TYR A 210 -17.78 -0.69 10.70
N GLU A 211 -17.06 -0.87 9.61
CA GLU A 211 -16.52 -2.14 9.17
C GLU A 211 -15.01 -2.14 9.38
N GLN A 212 -14.49 -3.29 9.78
CA GLN A 212 -13.07 -3.51 10.00
C GLN A 212 -12.68 -4.90 9.48
N GLY A 213 -11.47 -5.02 8.96
CA GLY A 213 -10.99 -6.29 8.43
C GLY A 213 -9.56 -6.24 7.93
N VAL A 214 -9.17 -7.31 7.25
CA VAL A 214 -7.97 -7.35 6.41
C VAL A 214 -8.41 -7.56 4.98
N LEU A 215 -8.04 -6.62 4.12
CA LEU A 215 -8.28 -6.69 2.69
C LEU A 215 -7.07 -7.36 2.04
N PHE A 216 -7.29 -8.59 1.58
CA PHE A 216 -6.35 -9.29 0.74
C PHE A 216 -6.62 -8.96 -0.72
N SER A 217 -5.59 -8.68 -1.51
CA SER A 217 -5.74 -8.34 -2.94
C SER A 217 -4.62 -8.96 -3.78
N SER A 218 -4.98 -9.39 -4.98
CA SER A 218 -4.04 -9.84 -6.01
C SER A 218 -4.66 -9.64 -7.40
N TYR A 219 -3.83 -9.50 -8.43
CA TYR A 219 -4.30 -9.54 -9.80
C TYR A 219 -3.33 -10.31 -10.70
N CYS A 220 -3.87 -10.90 -11.76
CA CYS A 220 -3.10 -11.68 -12.72
C CYS A 220 -3.68 -11.53 -14.13
N LEU A 221 -2.90 -11.93 -15.13
CA LEU A 221 -3.43 -12.14 -16.48
C LEU A 221 -4.47 -13.27 -16.43
N ASN A 222 -5.50 -13.19 -17.26
CA ASN A 222 -6.58 -14.19 -17.28
C ASN A 222 -6.06 -15.64 -17.43
N ASP A 223 -4.98 -15.84 -18.19
CA ASP A 223 -4.36 -17.15 -18.40
C ASP A 223 -3.75 -17.75 -17.12
N ASN A 224 -3.48 -16.92 -16.10
CA ASN A 224 -2.85 -17.32 -14.84
C ASN A 224 -3.84 -17.42 -13.67
N VAL A 225 -5.15 -17.28 -13.91
CA VAL A 225 -6.17 -17.28 -12.85
C VAL A 225 -6.13 -18.55 -12.00
N SER A 226 -6.06 -19.71 -12.64
CA SER A 226 -6.00 -20.98 -11.89
C SER A 226 -4.72 -21.09 -11.06
N SER A 227 -3.58 -20.62 -11.59
CA SER A 227 -2.32 -20.54 -10.83
C SER A 227 -2.42 -19.60 -9.65
N MET A 228 -3.07 -18.43 -9.81
CA MET A 228 -3.30 -17.49 -8.73
C MET A 228 -4.12 -18.14 -7.61
N PHE A 229 -5.24 -18.79 -7.91
CA PHE A 229 -6.08 -19.42 -6.89
C PHE A 229 -5.40 -20.62 -6.20
N ASN A 230 -4.53 -21.36 -6.89
CA ASN A 230 -3.69 -22.38 -6.25
C ASN A 230 -2.74 -21.76 -5.21
N LEU A 231 -2.17 -20.58 -5.47
CA LEU A 231 -1.32 -19.86 -4.51
C LEU A 231 -2.12 -19.32 -3.32
N TRP A 232 -3.35 -18.85 -3.56
CA TRP A 232 -4.28 -18.47 -2.49
C TRP A 232 -4.65 -19.66 -1.61
N GLU A 233 -4.95 -20.81 -2.21
CA GLU A 233 -5.27 -22.04 -1.50
C GLU A 233 -4.08 -22.50 -0.65
N GLU A 234 -2.87 -22.51 -1.21
CA GLU A 234 -1.65 -22.88 -0.48
C GLU A 234 -1.41 -21.94 0.71
N LEU A 235 -1.59 -20.61 0.53
CA LEU A 235 -1.45 -19.64 1.61
C LEU A 235 -2.52 -19.81 2.70
N PHE A 236 -3.78 -20.03 2.34
CA PHE A 236 -4.86 -20.11 3.32
C PHE A 236 -4.92 -21.47 4.03
N CYS A 237 -4.51 -22.54 3.36
CA CYS A 237 -4.67 -23.90 3.89
C CYS A 237 -3.38 -24.48 4.49
N ARG A 238 -2.19 -24.07 4.00
CA ARG A 238 -0.91 -24.73 4.31
C ARG A 238 0.20 -23.77 4.73
N TYR A 239 -0.15 -22.63 5.32
CA TYR A 239 0.86 -21.71 5.83
C TYR A 239 1.60 -22.31 7.03
N LEU A 240 2.89 -21.99 7.13
CA LEU A 240 3.73 -22.30 8.28
C LEU A 240 4.03 -21.03 9.09
N PRO A 241 4.31 -21.16 10.39
CA PRO A 241 4.73 -20.04 11.23
C PRO A 241 5.88 -19.22 10.65
N ILE A 242 5.83 -17.90 10.83
CA ILE A 242 6.92 -17.01 10.44
C ILE A 242 8.16 -17.26 11.30
N ASP A 243 9.32 -17.24 10.65
CA ASP A 243 10.63 -17.30 11.31
C ASP A 243 10.95 -15.99 12.04
N GLU A 244 11.52 -16.09 13.25
CA GLU A 244 11.80 -14.94 14.09
C GLU A 244 12.84 -13.97 13.48
N GLN A 245 13.89 -14.49 12.84
CA GLN A 245 14.93 -13.66 12.21
C GLN A 245 14.33 -12.89 11.02
N LYS A 246 13.45 -13.54 10.27
CA LYS A 246 12.75 -12.90 9.16
C LYS A 246 11.77 -11.84 9.66
N LEU A 247 11.01 -12.15 10.71
CA LEU A 247 10.09 -11.19 11.34
C LEU A 247 10.85 -9.94 11.81
N ARG A 248 12.04 -10.10 12.40
CA ARG A 248 12.88 -8.96 12.81
C ARG A 248 13.23 -8.03 11.65
N THR A 249 13.56 -8.60 10.48
CA THR A 249 13.83 -7.82 9.27
C THR A 249 12.59 -7.04 8.81
N ILE A 250 11.42 -7.68 8.85
CA ILE A 250 10.13 -7.07 8.46
C ILE A 250 9.77 -5.94 9.42
N ILE A 251 9.91 -6.14 10.74
CA ILE A 251 9.66 -5.11 11.75
C ILE A 251 10.59 -3.91 11.53
N ASN A 252 11.88 -4.14 11.29
CA ASN A 252 12.83 -3.07 11.00
C ASN A 252 12.41 -2.25 9.77
N MET A 253 12.05 -2.93 8.68
CA MET A 253 11.58 -2.26 7.45
C MET A 253 10.28 -1.50 7.70
N ALA A 254 9.31 -2.09 8.40
CA ALA A 254 8.02 -1.48 8.71
C ALA A 254 8.17 -0.25 9.63
N ALA A 255 8.96 -0.37 10.70
CA ALA A 255 9.25 0.72 11.63
C ALA A 255 9.98 1.89 10.95
N ASN A 256 10.98 1.59 10.11
CA ASN A 256 11.68 2.61 9.32
C ASN A 256 10.73 3.32 8.36
N LYS A 257 9.93 2.57 7.58
CA LYS A 257 8.94 3.13 6.66
C LYS A 257 7.94 4.03 7.39
N ALA A 258 7.40 3.54 8.51
CA ALA A 258 6.43 4.26 9.32
C ALA A 258 7.01 5.51 9.99
N THR A 259 8.29 5.51 10.34
CA THR A 259 8.97 6.67 10.92
C THR A 259 9.27 7.72 9.85
N MET A 260 9.73 7.31 8.67
CA MET A 260 9.95 8.20 7.53
C MET A 260 8.65 8.84 7.01
N SER A 261 7.54 8.11 7.02
CA SER A 261 6.27 8.67 6.56
C SER A 261 5.74 9.81 7.45
N VAL A 262 6.18 9.92 8.70
CA VAL A 262 5.79 11.06 9.58
C VAL A 262 6.34 12.37 9.04
N THR A 263 7.57 12.39 8.51
CA THR A 263 8.16 13.62 7.95
C THR A 263 7.50 14.01 6.64
N ASP A 264 7.18 13.03 5.80
CA ASP A 264 6.63 13.29 4.46
C ASP A 264 5.13 13.61 4.50
N ALA A 265 4.39 13.02 5.45
CA ALA A 265 2.93 13.11 5.55
C ALA A 265 2.43 13.58 6.92
N GLY A 266 3.17 14.47 7.60
CA GLY A 266 2.85 14.90 8.97
C GLY A 266 1.43 15.43 9.20
N HIS A 267 0.85 16.11 8.20
CA HIS A 267 -0.54 16.58 8.25
C HIS A 267 -1.56 15.42 8.35
N MET A 268 -1.32 14.29 7.68
CA MET A 268 -2.19 13.11 7.78
C MET A 268 -2.17 12.50 9.18
N TYR A 269 -1.00 12.44 9.82
CA TYR A 269 -0.87 11.98 11.21
C TYR A 269 -1.57 12.92 12.19
N ALA A 270 -1.42 14.24 12.01
CA ALA A 270 -2.10 15.24 12.81
C ALA A 270 -3.63 15.13 12.70
N MET A 271 -4.17 14.99 11.48
CA MET A 271 -5.61 14.79 11.27
C MET A 271 -6.13 13.52 11.94
N ARG A 272 -5.45 12.38 11.79
CA ARG A 272 -5.83 11.12 12.45
C ARG A 272 -5.83 11.27 13.96
N SER A 273 -4.76 11.84 14.52
CA SER A 273 -4.64 12.07 15.96
C SER A 273 -5.71 13.01 16.49
N ALA A 274 -6.07 14.07 15.76
CA ALA A 274 -7.13 14.98 16.16
C ALA A 274 -8.54 14.33 16.09
N SER A 275 -8.73 13.41 15.14
CA SER A 275 -10.03 12.76 14.92
C SER A 275 -10.29 11.52 15.77
N ASN A 276 -9.27 10.95 16.43
CA ASN A 276 -9.35 9.62 17.04
C ASN A 276 -10.40 9.48 18.15
N GLY A 277 -10.76 10.59 18.82
CA GLY A 277 -11.78 10.64 19.88
C GLY A 277 -13.18 10.93 19.37
N LEU A 278 -13.36 11.18 18.06
CA LEU A 278 -14.65 11.59 17.49
C LEU A 278 -15.54 10.40 17.12
N THR A 279 -14.95 9.30 16.61
CA THR A 279 -15.71 8.10 16.21
C THR A 279 -14.90 6.82 16.44
N PRO A 280 -15.55 5.66 16.64
CA PRO A 280 -14.85 4.38 16.73
C PRO A 280 -14.03 4.04 15.47
N ALA A 281 -14.53 4.40 14.29
CA ALA A 281 -13.80 4.21 13.03
C ALA A 281 -12.51 5.04 12.96
N ALA A 282 -12.56 6.29 13.44
CA ALA A 282 -11.40 7.17 13.51
C ALA A 282 -10.39 6.69 14.55
N ASN A 283 -10.86 6.17 15.69
CA ASN A 283 -10.01 5.54 16.69
C ASN A 283 -9.25 4.35 16.10
N LEU A 284 -9.95 3.44 15.41
CA LEU A 284 -9.32 2.31 14.73
C LEU A 284 -8.37 2.73 13.61
N SER A 285 -8.72 3.78 12.86
CA SER A 285 -7.85 4.33 11.81
C SER A 285 -6.56 4.93 12.38
N GLU A 286 -6.61 5.57 13.55
CA GLU A 286 -5.41 6.06 14.24
C GLU A 286 -4.59 4.88 14.75
N MET A 287 -5.22 3.85 15.29
CA MET A 287 -4.53 2.64 15.74
C MET A 287 -3.80 1.94 14.60
N PHE A 288 -4.40 1.81 13.40
CA PHE A 288 -3.78 1.11 12.26
C PHE A 288 -2.77 1.95 11.47
N PHE A 289 -3.01 3.26 11.36
CA PHE A 289 -2.27 4.12 10.41
C PHE A 289 -1.71 5.41 11.04
N GLY A 290 -1.93 5.61 12.33
CA GLY A 290 -1.54 6.82 13.06
C GLY A 290 -0.24 6.69 13.82
N LEU A 291 -0.06 7.58 14.80
CA LEU A 291 1.16 7.62 15.62
C LEU A 291 1.20 6.45 16.61
N THR A 292 0.05 5.92 17.01
CA THR A 292 -0.04 4.69 17.81
C THR A 292 0.65 3.53 17.11
N GLN A 293 0.40 3.33 15.80
CA GLN A 293 1.10 2.28 15.04
C GLN A 293 2.60 2.53 14.92
N VAL A 294 3.02 3.78 14.70
CA VAL A 294 4.44 4.14 14.61
C VAL A 294 5.16 3.82 15.92
N ARG A 295 4.56 4.18 17.06
CA ARG A 295 5.10 3.87 18.40
C ARG A 295 5.16 2.36 18.62
N PHE A 296 4.07 1.66 18.35
CA PHE A 296 4.00 0.20 18.48
C PHE A 296 5.09 -0.53 17.68
N LEU A 297 5.31 -0.16 16.41
CA LEU A 297 6.35 -0.78 15.59
C LEU A 297 7.76 -0.50 16.12
N ASN A 298 8.02 0.70 16.64
CA ASN A 298 9.29 1.03 17.28
C ASN A 298 9.46 0.24 18.59
N ASP A 299 8.42 0.15 19.43
CA ASP A 299 8.48 -0.59 20.69
C ASP A 299 8.72 -2.09 20.46
N VAL A 300 8.08 -2.68 19.45
CA VAL A 300 8.31 -4.08 19.07
C VAL A 300 9.72 -4.27 18.49
N ARG A 301 10.25 -3.29 17.74
CA ARG A 301 11.61 -3.33 17.19
C ARG A 301 12.68 -3.44 18.27
N GLU A 302 12.52 -2.72 19.39
CA GLU A 302 13.50 -2.70 20.48
C GLU A 302 13.50 -3.98 21.34
N LYS A 303 12.53 -4.90 21.14
CA LYS A 303 12.49 -6.16 21.89
C LYS A 303 13.59 -7.13 21.43
N SER A 304 14.31 -7.68 22.41
CA SER A 304 15.30 -8.74 22.17
C SER A 304 14.64 -10.04 21.72
N ASP A 305 13.55 -10.45 22.39
CA ASP A 305 12.75 -11.64 22.07
C ASP A 305 11.46 -11.25 21.33
N LEU A 306 11.26 -11.84 20.14
CA LEU A 306 10.07 -11.62 19.31
C LEU A 306 9.08 -12.81 19.33
N SER A 307 9.30 -13.80 20.20
CA SER A 307 8.45 -15.00 20.30
C SER A 307 6.97 -14.66 20.54
N ASP A 308 6.68 -13.65 21.37
CA ASP A 308 5.32 -13.15 21.60
C ASP A 308 4.69 -12.56 20.32
N ALA A 309 5.45 -11.79 19.54
CA ALA A 309 4.98 -11.24 18.28
C ALA A 309 4.73 -12.34 17.24
N VAL A 310 5.62 -13.33 17.13
CA VAL A 310 5.44 -14.52 16.28
C VAL A 310 4.15 -15.25 16.66
N MET A 311 3.95 -15.51 17.96
CA MET A 311 2.76 -16.19 18.47
C MET A 311 1.47 -15.43 18.10
N LYS A 312 1.46 -14.11 18.30
CA LYS A 312 0.31 -13.25 17.97
C LYS A 312 0.02 -13.21 16.48
N LEU A 313 1.03 -13.09 15.63
CA LEU A 313 0.87 -13.13 14.17
C LEU A 313 0.33 -14.49 13.68
N ASN A 314 0.80 -15.60 14.27
CA ASN A 314 0.28 -16.93 13.94
C ASN A 314 -1.16 -17.12 14.42
N LYS A 315 -1.52 -16.57 15.59
CA LYS A 315 -2.90 -16.56 16.08
C LYS A 315 -3.81 -15.75 15.15
N ILE A 316 -3.35 -14.59 14.67
CA ILE A 316 -4.04 -13.78 13.66
C ILE A 316 -4.23 -14.57 12.36
N ALA A 317 -3.17 -15.20 11.85
CA ALA A 317 -3.22 -16.02 10.64
C ALA A 317 -4.29 -17.12 10.77
N LYS A 318 -4.29 -17.86 11.89
CA LYS A 318 -5.24 -18.94 12.16
C LYS A 318 -6.69 -18.46 12.18
N LEU A 319 -6.93 -17.25 12.67
CA LEU A 319 -8.26 -16.67 12.73
C LEU A 319 -8.69 -16.09 11.39
N LEU A 320 -7.82 -15.40 10.66
CA LEU A 320 -8.17 -14.69 9.43
C LEU A 320 -8.16 -15.58 8.18
N LEU A 321 -7.26 -16.55 8.11
CA LEU A 321 -7.11 -17.46 6.96
C LEU A 321 -8.09 -18.63 7.09
N SER A 322 -9.37 -18.33 7.25
CA SER A 322 -10.45 -19.32 7.39
C SER A 322 -11.71 -18.87 6.65
N SER A 323 -12.51 -19.86 6.23
CA SER A 323 -13.76 -19.64 5.51
C SER A 323 -14.77 -18.78 6.27
N GLN A 324 -14.81 -18.89 7.60
CA GLN A 324 -15.79 -18.17 8.44
C GLN A 324 -15.41 -16.70 8.67
N SER A 325 -14.12 -16.37 8.61
CA SER A 325 -13.64 -14.99 8.74
C SER A 325 -13.78 -14.21 7.44
N LEU A 326 -13.72 -14.92 6.31
CA LEU A 326 -13.92 -14.35 4.98
C LEU A 326 -15.38 -13.90 4.81
N ARG A 327 -15.60 -12.58 4.80
CA ARG A 327 -16.97 -12.02 4.74
C ARG A 327 -17.48 -11.88 3.32
N ARG A 328 -16.61 -11.34 2.45
CA ARG A 328 -16.95 -11.07 1.06
C ARG A 328 -15.72 -11.08 0.18
N CYS A 329 -15.94 -11.46 -1.07
CA CYS A 329 -14.96 -11.36 -2.14
C CYS A 329 -15.47 -10.45 -3.25
N ALA A 330 -14.55 -9.85 -3.99
CA ALA A 330 -14.84 -9.12 -5.21
C ALA A 330 -13.93 -9.58 -6.34
N VAL A 331 -14.51 -9.74 -7.52
CA VAL A 331 -13.85 -10.17 -8.75
C VAL A 331 -14.19 -9.18 -9.84
N ASN A 332 -13.16 -8.58 -10.44
CA ASN A 332 -13.31 -7.73 -11.61
C ASN A 332 -12.53 -8.35 -12.77
N THR A 333 -13.23 -8.68 -13.86
CA THR A 333 -12.63 -9.33 -15.03
C THR A 333 -13.42 -9.04 -16.30
N THR A 334 -12.89 -9.46 -17.45
CA THR A 334 -13.57 -9.40 -18.74
C THR A 334 -14.69 -10.45 -18.83
N SER A 335 -15.79 -10.13 -19.51
CA SER A 335 -16.94 -11.03 -19.71
C SER A 335 -16.55 -12.44 -20.20
N ASN A 336 -15.57 -12.54 -21.10
CA ASN A 336 -15.12 -13.83 -21.65
C ASN A 336 -14.44 -14.74 -20.61
N ALA A 337 -13.77 -14.16 -19.61
CA ALA A 337 -13.04 -14.92 -18.59
C ALA A 337 -13.90 -15.23 -17.35
N LEU A 338 -15.02 -14.51 -17.18
CA LEU A 338 -15.85 -14.59 -15.98
C LEU A 338 -16.30 -16.02 -15.63
N PRO A 339 -16.76 -16.88 -16.56
CA PRO A 339 -17.19 -18.23 -16.21
C PRO A 339 -16.07 -19.07 -15.59
N MET A 340 -14.89 -19.06 -16.20
CA MET A 340 -13.70 -19.78 -15.71
C MET A 340 -13.24 -19.24 -14.35
N VAL A 341 -13.22 -17.92 -14.20
CA VAL A 341 -12.84 -17.27 -12.93
C VAL A 341 -13.83 -17.61 -11.82
N SER A 342 -15.14 -17.64 -12.11
CA SER A 342 -16.18 -18.00 -11.14
C SER A 342 -15.99 -19.43 -10.62
N ASP A 343 -15.65 -20.37 -11.50
CA ASP A 343 -15.39 -21.77 -11.12
C ASP A 343 -14.15 -21.91 -10.24
N ASP A 344 -13.06 -21.20 -10.55
CA ASP A 344 -11.83 -21.21 -9.75
C ASP A 344 -12.02 -20.54 -8.38
N VAL A 345 -12.77 -19.42 -8.33
CA VAL A 345 -13.15 -18.76 -7.07
C VAL A 345 -13.99 -19.70 -6.21
N LYS A 346 -15.00 -20.36 -6.79
CA LYS A 346 -15.84 -21.33 -6.07
C LYS A 346 -15.00 -22.49 -5.52
N ARG A 347 -14.08 -23.03 -6.32
CA ARG A 347 -13.18 -24.11 -5.88
C ARG A 347 -12.33 -23.68 -4.70
N PHE A 348 -11.71 -22.50 -4.78
CA PHE A 348 -10.92 -21.92 -3.69
C PHE A 348 -11.75 -21.72 -2.43
N LEU A 349 -12.92 -21.08 -2.52
CA LEU A 349 -13.75 -20.79 -1.36
C LEU A 349 -14.27 -22.05 -0.66
N LEU A 350 -14.51 -23.13 -1.41
CA LEU A 350 -14.93 -24.42 -0.87
C LEU A 350 -13.78 -25.24 -0.27
N SER A 351 -12.52 -24.98 -0.61
CA SER A 351 -11.35 -25.66 -0.03
C SER A 351 -10.86 -25.03 1.28
N LEU A 352 -11.34 -23.82 1.61
CA LEU A 352 -10.91 -23.10 2.81
C LEU A 352 -11.25 -23.84 4.11
N PRO A 353 -10.32 -23.86 5.10
CA PRO A 353 -10.58 -24.48 6.39
C PRO A 353 -11.66 -23.74 7.19
N GLY A 354 -12.41 -24.47 8.03
CA GLY A 354 -13.27 -23.86 9.06
C GLY A 354 -12.45 -23.28 10.21
N ILE A 355 -13.06 -22.47 11.09
CA ILE A 355 -12.38 -22.07 12.33
C ILE A 355 -12.32 -23.28 13.26
N PRO A 356 -11.13 -23.65 13.78
CA PRO A 356 -11.01 -24.73 14.74
C PRO A 356 -11.74 -24.40 16.05
N SER A 357 -12.51 -25.37 16.55
CA SER A 357 -13.39 -25.30 17.73
C SER A 357 -12.70 -24.97 19.06
N ASP A 358 -11.36 -24.98 19.12
CA ASP A 358 -10.59 -24.63 20.32
C ASP A 358 -10.51 -23.11 20.60
N VAL A 359 -11.04 -22.25 19.71
CA VAL A 359 -11.01 -20.80 19.92
C VAL A 359 -12.34 -20.25 20.50
N SER A 360 -13.44 -21.00 20.38
CA SER A 360 -14.75 -20.61 20.94
C SER A 360 -14.83 -20.64 22.47
N THR A 361 -13.84 -21.21 23.15
CA THR A 361 -13.77 -21.25 24.62
C THR A 361 -13.05 -20.05 25.25
N LEU A 362 -12.54 -19.11 24.46
CA LEU A 362 -11.78 -17.95 24.96
C LEU A 362 -12.57 -16.64 25.00
N SER A 363 -13.88 -16.67 24.76
CA SER A 363 -14.79 -15.53 24.94
C SER A 363 -15.40 -15.42 26.35
N GLU A 364 -14.99 -16.28 27.29
CA GLU A 364 -15.43 -16.24 28.69
C GLU A 364 -14.23 -16.19 29.65
N VAL A 365 -13.49 -15.07 29.68
CA VAL A 365 -12.89 -14.47 30.90
C VAL A 365 -12.76 -12.96 30.69
#